data_AF-A0A7S1G475-F1
#
_entry.id   AF-A0A7S1G475-F1
#
_cell.length_a   1.000
_cell.length_b   1.000
_cell.length_c   1.000
_cell.angle_alpha   90.00
_cell.angle_beta   90.00
_cell.angle_gamma   90.00
#
_symmetry.space_group_name_H-M   'P 1'
#
loop_
_entity.id
_entity.type
_entity.pdbx_description
1 polymer ?
#
loop_
_entity_poly.entity_id
_entity_poly.type
_entity_poly.pdbx_seq_one_letter_code
_entity_poly.pdbx_strand_id
1 'polypeptide(L)'
;GTAAMETFVARALKKVRKDSARKDKELRDACDETFARIDARMKAGGAEDNDADKYFRPLQLACQNKNPKVKATALDTLQKLIAYGYLRGETVIEADAGGQPLRHLIDLVVETICNCKDDSHENVQLQVIKALLTATTSNTCAVHDTSLLLAVRACYHIYLVSRNMVNRTTAKATLTQMLNVVFQRMEQHEVRRKAA
;
A
#
# COMPACT_ATOMS: atom_id res chain seq x y z
N GLY A 1 13.74 3.79 19.10
CA GLY A 1 15.09 3.64 18.51
C GLY A 1 15.01 4.24 17.13
N THR A 2 15.44 5.48 17.02
CA THR A 2 14.88 6.54 16.15
C THR A 2 15.12 6.40 14.63
N ALA A 3 15.26 5.19 14.09
CA ALA A 3 15.61 4.98 12.68
C ALA A 3 15.03 3.71 12.02
N ALA A 4 14.21 2.91 12.71
CA ALA A 4 13.81 1.58 12.21
C ALA A 4 12.98 1.65 10.91
N MET A 5 11.97 2.53 10.87
CA MET A 5 11.10 2.75 9.71
C MET A 5 11.89 3.28 8.51
N GLU A 6 12.69 4.32 8.69
CA GLU A 6 13.47 4.91 7.59
C GLU A 6 14.56 3.96 7.07
N THR A 7 15.21 3.18 7.94
CA THR A 7 16.16 2.14 7.53
C THR A 7 15.46 1.05 6.69
N PHE A 8 14.24 0.68 7.07
CA PHE A 8 13.44 -0.28 6.31
C PHE A 8 13.06 0.28 4.93
N VAL A 9 12.54 1.51 4.87
CA VAL A 9 12.17 2.21 3.62
C VAL A 9 13.40 2.34 2.70
N ALA A 10 14.52 2.83 3.24
CA ALA A 10 15.75 3.00 2.46
C ALA A 10 16.26 1.67 1.88
N ARG A 11 16.20 0.57 2.65
CA ARG A 11 16.59 -0.76 2.15
C ARG A 11 15.68 -1.24 1.03
N ALA A 12 14.37 -1.08 1.18
CA ALA A 12 13.39 -1.46 0.16
C ALA A 12 13.58 -0.65 -1.14
N LEU A 13 13.70 0.68 -1.02
CA LEU A 13 13.91 1.56 -2.16
C LEU A 13 15.26 1.34 -2.83
N LYS A 14 16.31 0.97 -2.08
CA LYS A 14 17.62 0.59 -2.66
C LYS A 14 17.50 -0.65 -3.55
N LYS A 15 16.66 -1.62 -3.16
CA LYS A 15 16.36 -2.80 -3.99
C LYS A 15 15.56 -2.41 -5.24
N VAL A 16 14.49 -1.62 -5.09
CA VAL A 16 13.70 -1.07 -6.21
C VAL A 16 14.59 -0.32 -7.20
N ARG A 17 15.43 0.59 -6.71
CA ARG A 17 16.41 1.37 -7.48
C ARG A 17 17.39 0.46 -8.24
N LYS A 18 17.90 -0.58 -7.59
CA LYS A 18 18.82 -1.55 -8.21
C LYS A 18 18.16 -2.34 -9.34
N ASP A 19 16.91 -2.75 -9.15
CA ASP A 19 16.17 -3.59 -10.11
C ASP A 19 15.47 -2.75 -11.22
N SER A 20 15.42 -1.42 -11.06
CA SER A 20 14.91 -0.47 -12.07
C SER A 20 15.89 -0.27 -13.23
N ALA A 21 15.38 -0.12 -14.45
CA ALA A 21 16.21 0.15 -15.63
C ALA A 21 16.71 1.60 -15.62
N ARG A 22 17.86 1.89 -16.24
CA ARG A 22 18.42 3.26 -16.33
C ARG A 22 17.45 4.27 -16.95
N LYS A 23 16.58 3.81 -17.86
CA LYS A 23 15.55 4.61 -18.53
C LYS A 23 14.36 4.98 -17.64
N ASP A 24 14.20 4.32 -16.49
CA ASP A 24 13.11 4.59 -15.55
C ASP A 24 13.41 5.84 -14.71
N LYS A 25 13.78 6.95 -15.37
CA LYS A 25 14.39 8.13 -14.75
C LYS A 25 13.54 8.67 -13.59
N GLU A 26 12.24 8.80 -13.78
CA GLU A 26 11.34 9.31 -12.74
C GLU A 26 11.37 8.46 -11.46
N LEU A 27 11.29 7.13 -11.58
CA LEU A 27 11.40 6.22 -10.43
C LEU A 27 12.78 6.30 -9.78
N ARG A 28 13.82 6.36 -10.61
CA ARG A 28 15.21 6.44 -10.16
C ARG A 28 15.46 7.72 -9.35
N ASP A 29 14.97 8.85 -9.83
CA ASP A 29 15.10 10.16 -9.21
C ASP A 29 14.28 10.24 -7.92
N ALA A 30 13.05 9.71 -7.90
CA ALA A 30 12.21 9.66 -6.69
C ALA A 30 12.85 8.82 -5.56
N CYS A 31 13.53 7.72 -5.90
CA CYS A 31 14.31 6.94 -4.92
C CYS A 31 15.50 7.74 -4.38
N ASP A 32 16.26 8.42 -5.24
CA ASP A 32 17.43 9.21 -4.83
C ASP A 32 17.05 10.39 -3.95
N GLU A 33 15.96 11.08 -4.29
CA GLU A 33 15.41 12.15 -3.47
C GLU A 33 14.99 11.63 -2.08
N THR A 34 14.37 10.45 -2.03
CA THR A 34 13.99 9.83 -0.75
C THR A 34 15.23 9.47 0.08
N PHE A 35 16.31 8.96 -0.53
CA PHE A 35 17.57 8.71 0.19
C PHE A 35 18.18 9.98 0.74
N ALA A 36 18.20 11.06 -0.04
CA ALA A 36 18.72 12.35 0.40
C ALA A 36 17.89 12.93 1.57
N ARG A 37 16.57 12.80 1.51
CA ARG A 37 15.66 13.21 2.60
C ARG A 37 15.93 12.43 3.89
N ILE A 38 16.06 11.10 3.82
CA ILE A 38 16.38 10.26 4.98
C ILE A 38 17.76 10.60 5.55
N ASP A 39 18.78 10.73 4.70
CA ASP A 39 20.15 11.07 5.14
C ASP A 39 20.23 12.44 5.83
N ALA A 40 19.55 13.45 5.27
CA ALA A 40 19.48 14.78 5.86
C ALA A 40 18.84 14.75 7.26
N ARG A 41 17.76 13.98 7.44
CA ARG A 41 17.09 13.83 8.75
C ARG A 41 17.94 13.10 9.78
N MET A 42 18.61 12.03 9.38
CA MET A 42 19.53 11.29 10.24
C MET A 42 20.66 12.20 10.73
N LYS A 43 21.22 13.05 9.85
CA LYS A 43 22.26 14.03 10.21
C LYS A 43 21.76 15.15 11.10
N ALA A 44 20.52 15.59 10.90
CA ALA A 44 19.89 16.63 11.70
C ALA A 44 19.52 16.17 13.13
N GLY A 45 19.69 14.89 13.47
CA GLY A 45 19.28 14.36 14.78
C GLY A 45 17.77 14.47 15.01
N GLY A 46 16.98 14.36 13.94
CA GLY A 46 15.53 14.54 14.00
C GLY A 46 14.86 13.62 15.03
N ALA A 47 13.75 14.09 15.61
CA ALA A 47 12.93 13.30 16.51
C ALA A 47 12.44 12.00 15.85
N GLU A 48 12.07 11.02 16.68
CA GLU A 48 11.50 9.75 16.20
C GLU A 48 10.27 10.04 15.32
N ASP A 49 10.29 9.49 14.11
CA ASP A 49 9.21 9.65 13.16
C ASP A 49 8.82 8.28 12.63
N ASN A 50 7.54 7.99 12.74
CA ASN A 50 6.94 6.72 12.36
C ASN A 50 5.93 6.90 11.22
N ASP A 51 5.89 8.07 10.59
CA ASP A 51 5.05 8.37 9.45
C ASP A 51 5.80 8.12 8.13
N ALA A 52 5.42 7.06 7.43
CA ALA A 52 5.95 6.69 6.13
C ALA A 52 5.11 7.22 4.95
N ASP A 53 4.02 7.97 5.19
CA ASP A 53 3.15 8.50 4.14
C ASP A 53 3.96 9.35 3.13
N LYS A 54 4.89 10.17 3.63
CA LYS A 54 5.82 11.00 2.84
C LYS A 54 6.76 10.23 1.91
N TYR A 55 6.91 8.91 2.09
CA TYR A 55 7.77 8.05 1.28
C TYR A 55 6.98 7.21 0.25
N PHE A 56 5.69 7.48 0.06
CA PHE A 56 4.84 6.69 -0.84
C PHE A 56 5.17 6.85 -2.33
N ARG A 57 5.53 8.05 -2.80
CA ARG A 57 5.74 8.34 -4.25
C ARG A 57 6.66 7.35 -4.98
N PRO A 58 7.87 7.03 -4.51
CA PRO A 58 8.72 6.06 -5.21
C PRO A 58 8.12 4.64 -5.23
N LEU A 59 7.36 4.25 -4.20
CA LEU A 59 6.65 2.96 -4.20
C LEU A 59 5.49 2.95 -5.21
N GLN A 60 4.78 4.07 -5.34
CA GLN A 60 3.75 4.24 -6.36
C GLN A 60 4.29 4.04 -7.78
N LEU A 61 5.38 4.73 -8.11
CA LEU A 61 6.07 4.60 -9.40
C LEU A 61 6.59 3.17 -9.62
N ALA A 62 7.05 2.51 -8.57
CA ALA A 62 7.53 1.13 -8.64
C ALA A 62 6.40 0.13 -8.92
N CYS A 63 5.19 0.33 -8.38
CA CYS A 63 4.00 -0.47 -8.73
C CYS A 63 3.58 -0.29 -10.20
N GLN A 64 3.83 0.88 -10.78
CA GLN A 64 3.54 1.19 -12.19
C GLN A 64 4.64 0.71 -13.16
N ASN A 65 5.80 0.27 -12.64
CA ASN A 65 6.94 -0.13 -13.46
C ASN A 65 6.66 -1.42 -14.25
N LYS A 66 7.25 -1.57 -15.44
CA LYS A 66 7.04 -2.78 -16.27
C LYS A 66 7.74 -4.04 -15.73
N ASN A 67 8.73 -3.89 -14.85
CA ASN A 67 9.47 -5.00 -14.28
C ASN A 67 8.70 -5.63 -13.11
N PRO A 68 8.27 -6.91 -13.20
CA PRO A 68 7.50 -7.57 -12.15
C PRO A 68 8.24 -7.71 -10.83
N LYS A 69 9.59 -7.78 -10.84
CA LYS A 69 10.40 -7.82 -9.61
C LYS A 69 10.33 -6.50 -8.84
N VAL A 70 10.30 -5.39 -9.58
CA VAL A 70 10.14 -4.05 -9.01
C VAL A 70 8.75 -3.91 -8.41
N LYS A 71 7.69 -4.26 -9.17
CA LYS A 71 6.31 -4.26 -8.66
C LYS A 71 6.14 -5.10 -7.40
N ALA A 72 6.60 -6.35 -7.42
CA ALA A 72 6.47 -7.26 -6.28
C ALA A 72 7.20 -6.74 -5.04
N THR A 73 8.39 -6.14 -5.21
CA THR A 73 9.13 -5.52 -4.10
C THR A 73 8.38 -4.32 -3.53
N ALA A 74 7.79 -3.48 -4.38
CA ALA A 74 7.02 -2.32 -3.94
C ALA A 74 5.74 -2.73 -3.18
N LEU A 75 4.97 -3.68 -3.72
CA LEU A 75 3.75 -4.20 -3.09
C LEU A 75 4.03 -4.87 -1.73
N ASP A 76 5.09 -5.68 -1.63
CA ASP A 76 5.51 -6.27 -0.36
C ASP A 76 5.97 -5.19 0.65
N THR A 77 6.60 -4.12 0.18
CA THR A 77 7.00 -3.00 1.03
C THR A 77 5.78 -2.23 1.55
N LEU A 78 4.81 -1.92 0.69
CA LEU A 78 3.54 -1.29 1.09
C LEU A 78 2.80 -2.15 2.13
N GLN A 79 2.71 -3.45 1.88
CA GLN A 79 2.10 -4.39 2.82
C GLN A 79 2.75 -4.30 4.22
N LYS A 80 4.09 -4.32 4.28
CA LYS A 80 4.82 -4.24 5.56
C LYS A 80 4.69 -2.90 6.24
N LEU A 81 4.73 -1.79 5.50
CA LEU A 81 4.56 -0.46 6.08
C LEU A 81 3.17 -0.30 6.72
N ILE A 82 2.13 -0.82 6.07
CA ILE A 82 0.77 -0.84 6.62
C ILE A 82 0.71 -1.76 7.85
N ALA A 83 1.24 -2.98 7.75
CA ALA A 83 1.23 -3.95 8.84
C ALA A 83 1.94 -3.44 10.11
N TYR A 84 3.03 -2.69 9.94
CA TYR A 84 3.76 -2.07 11.06
C TYR A 84 3.15 -0.76 11.54
N GLY A 85 2.08 -0.27 10.90
CA GLY A 85 1.41 0.99 11.26
C GLY A 85 2.22 2.24 10.92
N TYR A 86 3.22 2.12 10.04
CA TYR A 86 4.02 3.24 9.56
C TYR A 86 3.35 3.99 8.41
N LEU A 87 2.62 3.28 7.54
CA LEU A 87 1.82 3.90 6.47
C LEU A 87 0.36 3.81 6.85
N ARG A 88 -0.22 4.94 7.24
CA ARG A 88 -1.61 5.07 7.71
C ARG A 88 -2.50 5.72 6.67
N GLY A 89 -1.89 6.55 5.81
CA GLY A 89 -2.57 7.26 4.75
C GLY A 89 -3.50 8.36 5.26
N GLU A 90 -3.19 8.96 6.41
CA GLU A 90 -3.97 10.05 7.03
C GLU A 90 -3.80 11.37 6.27
N THR A 91 -2.72 11.50 5.50
CA THR A 91 -2.43 12.68 4.67
C THR A 91 -3.59 12.97 3.72
N VAL A 92 -4.16 14.18 3.82
CA VAL A 92 -5.22 14.66 2.93
C VAL A 92 -4.59 15.09 1.61
N ILE A 93 -5.13 14.56 0.51
CA ILE A 93 -4.82 14.98 -0.85
C ILE A 93 -5.89 16.00 -1.22
N GLU A 94 -5.48 17.26 -1.36
CA GLU A 94 -6.38 18.34 -1.77
C GLU A 94 -7.01 18.01 -3.12
N ALA A 95 -8.35 18.12 -3.18
CA ALA A 95 -9.08 18.03 -4.42
C ALA A 95 -8.66 19.18 -5.34
N ASP A 96 -8.60 18.92 -6.65
CA ASP A 96 -8.51 19.98 -7.63
C ASP A 96 -9.71 20.93 -7.50
N ALA A 97 -9.59 22.14 -8.06
CA ALA A 97 -10.62 23.18 -8.01
C ALA A 97 -12.00 22.78 -8.59
N GLY A 98 -12.18 21.52 -9.02
CA GLY A 98 -13.40 20.94 -9.58
C GLY A 98 -14.37 20.32 -8.56
N GLY A 99 -14.14 20.48 -7.25
CA GLY A 99 -15.10 20.06 -6.23
C GLY A 99 -15.17 18.55 -5.99
N GLN A 100 -14.08 17.82 -6.24
CA GLN A 100 -13.99 16.42 -5.84
C GLN A 100 -13.99 16.29 -4.31
N PRO A 101 -14.54 15.20 -3.75
CA PRO A 101 -14.49 14.95 -2.31
C PRO A 101 -13.04 14.87 -1.81
N LEU A 102 -12.81 15.30 -0.57
CA LEU A 102 -11.53 15.15 0.12
C LEU A 102 -11.08 13.69 0.03
N ARG A 103 -9.86 13.48 -0.45
CA ARG A 103 -9.29 12.14 -0.65
C ARG A 103 -8.12 11.93 0.28
N HIS A 104 -8.02 10.78 0.91
CA HIS A 104 -6.89 10.45 1.77
C HIS A 104 -5.83 9.68 0.99
N LEU A 105 -4.57 9.76 1.43
CA LEU A 105 -3.46 9.04 0.81
C LEU A 105 -3.72 7.52 0.77
N ILE A 106 -4.43 6.98 1.77
CA ILE A 106 -4.79 5.57 1.75
C ILE A 106 -5.61 5.17 0.52
N ASP A 107 -6.49 6.03 0.03
CA ASP A 107 -7.29 5.75 -1.16
C ASP A 107 -6.39 5.62 -2.38
N LEU A 108 -5.33 6.43 -2.47
CA LEU A 108 -4.36 6.36 -3.54
C LEU A 108 -3.45 5.12 -3.42
N VAL A 109 -3.09 4.73 -2.20
CA VAL A 109 -2.32 3.51 -1.91
C VAL A 109 -3.11 2.28 -2.33
N VAL A 110 -4.38 2.17 -1.93
CA VAL A 110 -5.26 1.04 -2.30
C VAL A 110 -5.46 1.00 -3.81
N GLU A 111 -5.75 2.14 -4.45
CA GLU A 111 -5.87 2.21 -5.91
C GLU A 111 -4.60 1.72 -6.61
N THR A 112 -3.43 2.17 -6.15
CA THR A 112 -2.12 1.76 -6.69
C THR A 112 -1.89 0.26 -6.57
N ILE A 113 -2.27 -0.36 -5.44
CA ILE A 113 -2.20 -1.80 -5.25
C ILE A 113 -3.18 -2.53 -6.19
N CYS A 114 -4.44 -2.08 -6.26
CA CYS A 114 -5.49 -2.66 -7.11
C CYS A 114 -5.16 -2.57 -8.61
N ASN A 115 -4.43 -1.54 -9.04
CA ASN A 115 -3.99 -1.40 -10.44
C ASN A 115 -3.00 -2.50 -10.88
N CYS A 116 -2.43 -3.26 -9.93
CA CYS A 116 -1.58 -4.41 -10.22
C CYS A 116 -2.36 -5.75 -10.32
N LYS A 117 -3.69 -5.76 -10.14
CA LYS A 117 -4.50 -7.00 -10.10
C LYS A 117 -4.46 -7.83 -11.40
N ASP A 118 -4.34 -7.14 -12.54
CA ASP A 118 -4.37 -7.75 -13.88
C ASP A 118 -2.96 -8.15 -14.38
N ASP A 119 -1.96 -8.11 -13.50
CA ASP A 119 -0.58 -8.45 -13.89
C ASP A 119 -0.46 -9.92 -14.29
N SER A 120 0.28 -10.20 -15.37
CA SER A 120 0.48 -11.55 -15.88
C SER A 120 1.35 -12.42 -14.96
N HIS A 121 2.08 -11.84 -14.01
CA HIS A 121 3.00 -12.55 -13.15
C HIS A 121 2.34 -12.93 -11.83
N GLU A 122 2.28 -14.23 -11.57
CA GLU A 122 1.62 -14.82 -10.40
C GLU A 122 2.16 -14.29 -9.07
N ASN A 123 3.47 -14.00 -8.99
CA ASN A 123 4.07 -13.42 -7.80
C ASN A 123 3.58 -11.98 -7.53
N VAL A 124 3.32 -11.19 -8.58
CA VAL A 124 2.77 -9.82 -8.41
C VAL A 124 1.35 -9.92 -7.88
N GLN A 125 0.51 -10.77 -8.48
CA GLN A 125 -0.85 -11.03 -8.00
C GLN A 125 -0.88 -11.47 -6.53
N LEU A 126 0.02 -12.35 -6.11
CA LEU A 126 0.12 -12.77 -4.71
C LEU A 126 0.42 -11.60 -3.77
N GLN A 127 1.32 -10.68 -4.16
CA GLN A 127 1.59 -9.49 -3.35
C GLN A 127 0.41 -8.53 -3.32
N VAL A 128 -0.37 -8.41 -4.41
CA VAL A 128 -1.62 -7.63 -4.41
C VAL A 128 -2.59 -8.19 -3.37
N ILE A 129 -2.84 -9.50 -3.39
CA ILE A 129 -3.75 -10.15 -2.42
C ILE A 129 -3.30 -9.87 -0.99
N LYS A 130 -2.02 -10.09 -0.67
CA LYS A 130 -1.46 -9.86 0.67
C LYS A 130 -1.56 -8.40 1.12
N ALA A 131 -1.24 -7.47 0.23
CA ALA A 131 -1.26 -6.04 0.54
C ALA A 131 -2.69 -5.56 0.79
N LEU A 132 -3.65 -5.96 -0.04
CA LEU A 132 -5.06 -5.61 0.15
C LEU A 132 -5.65 -6.23 1.42
N LEU A 133 -5.32 -7.49 1.72
CA LEU A 133 -5.74 -8.11 2.98
C LEU A 133 -5.25 -7.29 4.17
N THR A 134 -3.98 -6.89 4.15
CA THR A 134 -3.38 -6.11 5.23
C THR A 134 -4.03 -4.72 5.34
N ALA A 135 -4.22 -4.03 4.22
CA ALA A 135 -4.82 -2.70 4.18
C ALA A 135 -6.25 -2.69 4.76
N THR A 136 -7.06 -3.65 4.36
CA THR A 136 -8.48 -3.72 4.77
C THR A 136 -8.69 -4.24 6.20
N THR A 137 -7.76 -5.05 6.71
CA THR A 137 -7.86 -5.62 8.06
C THR A 137 -7.05 -4.86 9.12
N SER A 138 -6.19 -3.93 8.71
CA SER A 138 -5.39 -3.11 9.63
C SER A 138 -6.27 -2.16 10.45
N ASN A 139 -5.98 -2.04 11.75
CA ASN A 139 -6.65 -1.11 12.66
C ASN A 139 -6.00 0.29 12.69
N THR A 140 -4.85 0.46 12.05
CA THR A 140 -4.12 1.73 11.95
C THR A 140 -4.42 2.47 10.64
N CYS A 141 -5.23 1.88 9.79
CA CYS A 141 -5.49 2.32 8.43
C CYS A 141 -6.99 2.25 8.15
N ALA A 142 -7.56 3.40 7.79
CA ALA A 142 -9.00 3.57 7.60
C ALA A 142 -9.37 3.39 6.13
N VAL A 143 -9.49 2.15 5.66
CA VAL A 143 -9.98 1.85 4.30
C VAL A 143 -11.51 1.75 4.30
N HIS A 144 -12.17 2.67 3.59
CA HIS A 144 -13.63 2.79 3.56
C HIS A 144 -14.18 2.96 2.13
N ASP A 145 -15.51 2.92 2.02
CA ASP A 145 -16.30 3.28 0.83
C ASP A 145 -15.74 2.72 -0.49
N THR A 146 -15.44 3.61 -1.44
CA THR A 146 -14.95 3.28 -2.78
C THR A 146 -13.66 2.46 -2.74
N SER A 147 -12.74 2.79 -1.85
CA SER A 147 -11.44 2.09 -1.71
C SER A 147 -11.63 0.66 -1.20
N LEU A 148 -12.56 0.45 -0.26
CA LEU A 148 -12.91 -0.89 0.22
C LEU A 148 -13.52 -1.74 -0.90
N LEU A 149 -14.49 -1.19 -1.65
CA LEU A 149 -15.12 -1.89 -2.76
C LEU A 149 -14.12 -2.21 -3.88
N LEU A 150 -13.18 -1.31 -4.14
CA LEU A 150 -12.10 -1.52 -5.10
C LEU A 150 -11.19 -2.68 -4.69
N ALA A 151 -10.83 -2.77 -3.40
CA ALA A 151 -10.03 -3.87 -2.87
C ALA A 151 -10.74 -5.23 -3.01
N VAL A 152 -12.02 -5.30 -2.62
CA VAL A 152 -12.84 -6.52 -2.76
C VAL A 152 -12.94 -6.93 -4.23
N ARG A 153 -13.23 -5.98 -5.13
CA ARG A 153 -13.30 -6.23 -6.58
C ARG A 153 -11.98 -6.76 -7.13
N ALA A 154 -10.85 -6.20 -6.69
CA ALA A 154 -9.53 -6.63 -7.15
C ALA A 154 -9.20 -8.06 -6.73
N CYS A 155 -9.47 -8.45 -5.47
CA CYS A 155 -9.28 -9.81 -5.01
C CYS A 155 -10.22 -10.81 -5.74
N TYR A 156 -11.48 -10.43 -5.98
CA TYR A 156 -12.40 -11.26 -6.75
C TYR A 156 -11.95 -11.43 -8.20
N HIS A 157 -11.45 -10.36 -8.82
CA HIS A 157 -10.88 -10.43 -10.17
C HIS A 157 -9.73 -11.45 -10.23
N ILE A 158 -8.74 -11.35 -9.33
CA ILE A 158 -7.60 -12.30 -9.29
C ILE A 158 -8.09 -13.74 -9.09
N TYR A 159 -9.09 -13.97 -8.23
CA TYR A 159 -9.69 -15.30 -8.05
C TYR A 159 -10.26 -15.90 -9.34
N LEU A 160 -10.92 -15.07 -10.16
CA LEU A 160 -11.53 -15.51 -11.41
C LEU A 160 -10.50 -15.77 -12.52
N VAL A 161 -9.51 -14.89 -12.68
CA VAL A 161 -8.62 -14.90 -13.85
C VAL A 161 -7.28 -15.60 -13.61
N SER A 162 -6.83 -15.73 -12.37
CA SER A 162 -5.55 -16.37 -12.06
C SER A 162 -5.56 -17.83 -12.47
N ARG A 163 -4.52 -18.27 -13.19
CA ARG A 163 -4.28 -19.70 -13.50
C ARG A 163 -3.58 -20.43 -12.36
N ASN A 164 -2.99 -19.69 -11.42
CA ASN A 164 -2.30 -20.24 -10.25
C ASN A 164 -3.31 -20.60 -9.15
N MET A 165 -3.35 -21.88 -8.77
CA MET A 165 -4.26 -22.39 -7.74
C MET A 165 -4.00 -21.84 -6.34
N VAL A 166 -2.74 -21.52 -6.00
CA VAL A 166 -2.38 -20.87 -4.74
C VAL A 166 -3.01 -19.48 -4.71
N ASN A 167 -2.79 -18.66 -5.73
CA ASN A 167 -3.38 -17.33 -5.82
C ASN A 167 -4.90 -17.34 -5.74
N ARG A 168 -5.58 -18.28 -6.43
CA ARG A 168 -7.04 -18.41 -6.35
C ARG A 168 -7.49 -18.73 -4.93
N THR A 169 -6.85 -19.69 -4.28
CA THR A 169 -7.20 -20.10 -2.91
C THR A 169 -6.94 -18.97 -1.91
N THR A 170 -5.79 -18.29 -2.02
CA THR A 170 -5.43 -17.15 -1.18
C THR A 170 -6.38 -15.97 -1.41
N ALA A 171 -6.76 -15.67 -2.66
CA ALA A 171 -7.74 -14.62 -2.97
C ALA A 171 -9.11 -14.93 -2.37
N LYS A 172 -9.59 -16.17 -2.46
CA LYS A 172 -10.85 -16.61 -1.83
C LYS A 172 -10.80 -16.42 -0.31
N ALA A 173 -9.75 -16.91 0.35
CA ALA A 173 -9.59 -16.76 1.79
C ALA A 173 -9.53 -15.27 2.21
N THR A 174 -8.82 -14.46 1.41
CA THR A 174 -8.71 -13.02 1.61
C THR A 174 -10.07 -12.32 1.52
N LEU A 175 -10.89 -12.64 0.52
CA LEU A 175 -12.24 -12.08 0.37
C LEU A 175 -13.11 -12.39 1.59
N THR A 176 -13.09 -13.65 2.05
CA THR A 176 -13.82 -14.04 3.27
C THR A 176 -13.36 -13.24 4.47
N GLN A 177 -12.04 -13.10 4.68
CA GLN A 177 -11.50 -12.37 5.81
C GLN A 177 -11.82 -10.87 5.74
N MET A 178 -11.71 -10.25 4.57
CA MET A 178 -12.08 -8.85 4.35
C MET A 178 -13.53 -8.58 4.77
N LEU A 179 -14.47 -9.38 4.25
CA LEU A 179 -15.90 -9.20 4.54
C LEU A 179 -16.21 -9.45 6.02
N ASN A 180 -15.61 -10.46 6.63
CA ASN A 180 -15.79 -10.74 8.05
C ASN A 180 -15.33 -9.56 8.92
N VAL A 181 -14.18 -8.95 8.61
CA VAL A 181 -13.70 -7.77 9.36
C VAL A 181 -14.60 -6.57 9.15
N VAL A 182 -15.13 -6.36 7.94
CA VAL A 182 -16.11 -5.30 7.67
C VAL A 182 -17.36 -5.49 8.52
N PHE A 183 -17.94 -6.70 8.54
CA PHE A 183 -19.12 -6.98 9.38
C PHE A 183 -18.83 -6.76 10.86
N GLN A 184 -17.69 -7.24 11.36
CA GLN A 184 -17.28 -7.01 12.75
C GLN A 184 -17.16 -5.51 13.09
N ARG A 185 -16.61 -4.70 12.18
CA ARG A 185 -16.49 -3.24 12.38
C ARG A 185 -17.86 -2.55 12.36
N MET A 186 -18.78 -2.99 11.51
CA MET A 186 -20.16 -2.49 11.48
C MET A 186 -20.89 -2.77 12.79
N GLU A 187 -20.81 -4.00 13.30
CA GLU A 187 -21.41 -4.39 14.58
C GLU A 187 -20.83 -3.59 15.76
N GLN A 188 -19.50 -3.44 15.81
CA GLN A 188 -18.83 -2.62 16.84
C GLN A 188 -19.26 -1.16 16.80
N HIS A 189 -19.44 -0.59 15.60
CA HIS A 189 -19.91 0.78 15.43
C HIS A 189 -21.35 0.95 15.95
N GLU A 190 -22.24 -0.01 15.67
CA GLU A 190 -23.60 0.00 16.20
C GLU A 190 -23.66 -0.08 17.72
N VAL A 191 -22.84 -0.95 18.33
CA VAL A 191 -22.74 -1.08 19.79
C VAL A 191 -22.27 0.24 20.41
N ARG A 192 -21.23 0.88 19.86
CA ARG A 192 -20.74 2.18 20.33
C ARG A 192 -21.80 3.27 20.22
N ARG A 193 -22.56 3.29 19.13
CA ARG A 193 -23.62 4.27 18.91
C ARG A 193 -24.79 4.13 19.89
N LYS A 194 -25.12 2.91 20.33
CA LYS A 194 -26.17 2.66 21.33
C LYS A 194 -25.74 3.01 22.77
N ALA A 195 -24.44 3.10 23.02
CA ALA A 195 -23.87 3.40 24.33
C ALA A 195 -23.58 4.90 24.55
N ALA A 196 -23.68 5.71 23.50
CA ALA A 196 -23.54 7.17 23.51
C ALA A 196 -24.92 7.84 23.61
#